data_AF-A0AAW2Z7Q6-F1
#
_entry.id   AF-A0AAW2Z7Q6-F1
#
_cell.length_a   1.000
_cell.length_b   1.000
_cell.length_c   1.000
_cell.angle_alpha   90.00
_cell.angle_beta   90.00
_cell.angle_gamma   90.00
#
_symmetry.space_group_name_H-M   'P 1'
#
loop_
_entity.id
_entity.type
_entity.pdbx_description
1 polymer ?
#
loop_
_entity_poly.entity_id
_entity_poly.type
_entity_poly.pdbx_seq_one_letter_code
_entity_poly.pdbx_strand_id
1 'polypeptide(L)'
;MIGVKLAFVLFTIALFSLVQATNFYGDDWQRLSAAEKYSLLADAINEDPKPFGWYNPLTVLQIFVEDHKKTMDSAQDQMPTQGPFGALTRKKLIHTVGAICGMKWVPTSNNTYSGVFQGTETAYIRMSTATQYTEKPFSFTPGLSIKFLRSGVKSSNIFAMYSLEGQEGFNFFKNIFSNHVPSLSPDASTILKKLDENFGKVTSWTTMIGLSDLATFDTDGKRATNVSYPFQLFLKPSDSVNRRFPDQYTGQVLLDQLSTLSPDNTDVLYHVYAKKTPEAPLVKIADVKLNDKCRTSKFADESLFFQHQRMEEDLKSNPTWPKSGSRCPFAHLH
;
A
#
# COMPACT_ATOMS: atom_id res chain seq x y z
N MET A 1 -47.03 58.57 23.88
CA MET A 1 -45.65 58.08 23.71
C MET A 1 -45.42 56.90 24.65
N ILE A 2 -45.70 55.67 24.24
CA ILE A 2 -45.09 54.46 24.82
C ILE A 2 -44.99 53.45 23.67
N GLY A 3 -43.78 53.23 23.17
CA GLY A 3 -43.49 52.31 22.07
C GLY A 3 -43.25 50.90 22.61
N VAL A 4 -44.00 49.93 22.10
CA VAL A 4 -43.77 48.50 22.37
C VAL A 4 -42.68 48.01 21.41
N LYS A 5 -41.49 47.72 21.93
CA LYS A 5 -40.43 47.02 21.18
C LYS A 5 -40.66 45.51 21.32
N LEU A 6 -41.06 44.89 20.22
CA LEU A 6 -41.09 43.43 20.06
C LEU A 6 -39.64 42.94 19.89
N ALA A 7 -39.14 42.15 20.84
CA ALA A 7 -37.85 41.48 20.71
C ALA A 7 -38.08 40.11 20.04
N PHE A 8 -37.65 39.96 18.79
CA PHE A 8 -37.55 38.66 18.14
C PHE A 8 -36.29 37.94 18.66
N VAL A 9 -36.48 36.86 19.41
CA VAL A 9 -35.41 35.92 19.76
C VAL A 9 -35.30 34.91 18.62
N LEU A 10 -34.27 35.05 17.79
CA LEU A 10 -33.89 34.06 16.79
C LEU A 10 -33.23 32.87 17.50
N PHE A 11 -33.92 31.73 17.53
CA PHE A 11 -33.31 30.44 17.88
C PHE A 11 -32.50 29.94 16.67
N THR A 12 -31.18 30.12 16.70
CA THR A 12 -30.27 29.41 15.80
C THR A 12 -30.18 27.96 16.25
N ILE A 13 -30.84 27.05 15.53
CA ILE A 13 -30.65 25.62 15.66
C ILE A 13 -29.26 25.29 15.09
N ALA A 14 -28.29 25.08 15.97
CA ALA A 14 -27.02 24.48 15.58
C ALA A 14 -27.28 23.01 15.21
N LEU A 15 -27.31 22.70 13.91
CA LEU A 15 -27.21 21.33 13.42
C LEU A 15 -25.83 20.79 13.79
N PHE A 16 -25.75 20.10 14.93
CA PHE A 16 -24.65 19.18 15.18
C PHE A 16 -24.86 17.98 14.25
N SER A 17 -24.16 17.99 13.10
CA SER A 17 -23.96 16.77 12.33
C SER A 17 -23.20 15.80 13.21
N LEU A 18 -23.87 14.78 13.76
CA LEU A 18 -23.18 13.60 14.26
C LEU A 18 -22.44 13.00 13.08
N VAL A 19 -21.13 13.25 12.98
CA VAL A 19 -20.25 12.45 12.14
C VAL A 19 -20.26 11.05 12.75
N GLN A 20 -21.08 10.15 12.20
CA GLN A 20 -20.92 8.75 12.52
C GLN A 20 -19.51 8.34 12.12
N ALA A 21 -18.82 7.59 12.98
CA ALA A 21 -17.53 7.02 12.64
C ALA A 21 -17.68 6.19 11.37
N THR A 22 -17.07 6.63 10.27
CA THR A 22 -17.07 5.90 9.01
C THR A 22 -16.29 4.60 9.18
N ASN A 23 -16.97 3.47 9.03
CA ASN A 23 -16.32 2.17 8.99
C ASN A 23 -15.82 1.89 7.57
N PHE A 24 -14.53 1.62 7.40
CA PHE A 24 -13.94 1.33 6.07
C PHE A 24 -14.00 -0.18 5.73
N TYR A 25 -15.13 -0.80 6.04
CA TYR A 25 -15.39 -2.24 5.88
C TYR A 25 -16.89 -2.54 5.80
N GLY A 26 -17.23 -3.77 5.41
CA GLY A 26 -18.62 -4.23 5.30
C GLY A 26 -19.33 -3.74 4.05
N ASP A 27 -20.57 -4.20 3.84
CA ASP A 27 -21.28 -4.01 2.57
C ASP A 27 -21.57 -2.54 2.27
N ASP A 28 -21.87 -1.73 3.28
CA ASP A 28 -22.11 -0.30 3.13
C ASP A 28 -20.90 0.41 2.54
N TRP A 29 -19.70 0.11 3.07
CA TRP A 29 -18.44 0.58 2.51
C TRP A 29 -18.22 0.06 1.09
N GLN A 30 -18.44 -1.24 0.85
CA GLN A 30 -18.13 -1.83 -0.45
C GLN A 30 -19.02 -1.31 -1.58
N ARG A 31 -20.28 -0.96 -1.29
CA ARG A 31 -21.23 -0.41 -2.27
C ARG A 31 -20.90 1.00 -2.75
N LEU A 32 -20.07 1.75 -2.02
CA LEU A 32 -19.69 3.10 -2.41
C LEU A 32 -18.94 3.12 -3.74
N SER A 33 -19.07 4.24 -4.45
CA SER A 33 -18.23 4.53 -5.62
C SER A 33 -16.76 4.69 -5.22
N ALA A 34 -15.85 4.51 -6.17
CA ALA A 34 -14.43 4.73 -5.96
C ALA A 34 -14.13 6.17 -5.49
N ALA A 35 -14.88 7.16 -5.99
CA ALA A 35 -14.74 8.56 -5.61
C ALA A 35 -15.20 8.83 -4.17
N GLU A 36 -16.32 8.25 -3.74
CA GLU A 36 -16.79 8.34 -2.34
C GLU A 36 -15.80 7.67 -1.39
N LYS A 37 -15.29 6.48 -1.74
CA LYS A 37 -14.23 5.82 -0.96
C LYS A 37 -12.99 6.69 -0.86
N TYR A 38 -12.60 7.35 -1.95
CA TYR A 38 -11.45 8.24 -1.99
C TYR A 38 -11.66 9.41 -1.04
N SER A 39 -12.79 10.11 -1.14
CA SER A 39 -13.09 11.25 -0.26
C SER A 39 -13.13 10.86 1.22
N LEU A 40 -13.82 9.78 1.58
CA LEU A 40 -13.93 9.35 2.98
C LEU A 40 -12.59 8.88 3.56
N LEU A 41 -11.74 8.22 2.76
CA LEU A 41 -10.38 7.91 3.19
C LEU A 41 -9.54 9.17 3.30
N ALA A 42 -9.70 10.15 2.42
CA ALA A 42 -9.00 11.43 2.52
C ALA A 42 -9.31 12.12 3.85
N ASP A 43 -10.59 12.14 4.27
CA ASP A 43 -11.01 12.72 5.54
C ASP A 43 -10.30 12.04 6.73
N ALA A 44 -10.32 10.71 6.79
CA ALA A 44 -9.63 9.96 7.86
C ALA A 44 -8.11 10.08 7.81
N ILE A 45 -7.52 10.15 6.61
CA ILE A 45 -6.08 10.38 6.44
C ILE A 45 -5.69 11.75 7.00
N ASN A 46 -6.52 12.78 6.78
CA ASN A 46 -6.24 14.16 7.15
C ASN A 46 -6.62 14.50 8.60
N GLU A 47 -7.38 13.65 9.29
CA GLU A 47 -7.88 13.89 10.64
C GLU A 47 -6.75 14.12 11.66
N ASP A 48 -5.74 13.25 11.68
CA ASP A 48 -4.56 13.39 12.52
C ASP A 48 -3.28 13.29 11.67
N PRO A 49 -2.67 14.43 11.30
CA PRO A 49 -1.50 14.47 10.43
C PRO A 49 -0.21 14.03 11.16
N LYS A 50 -0.26 13.63 12.43
CA LYS A 50 0.93 13.16 13.14
C LYS A 50 1.29 11.76 12.65
N PRO A 51 2.59 11.42 12.52
CA PRO A 51 2.98 10.03 12.39
C PRO A 51 2.65 9.27 13.68
N PHE A 52 2.42 7.96 13.57
CA PHE A 52 2.21 7.15 14.76
C PHE A 52 3.50 6.96 15.55
N GLY A 53 4.49 6.29 14.94
CA GLY A 53 5.78 5.97 15.58
C GLY A 53 6.10 4.49 15.58
N TRP A 54 7.05 4.12 16.43
CA TRP A 54 7.63 2.78 16.48
C TRP A 54 7.15 2.02 17.71
N TYR A 55 6.74 0.76 17.51
CA TYR A 55 6.52 -0.14 18.62
C TYR A 55 7.85 -0.55 19.26
N ASN A 56 7.83 -0.77 20.58
CA ASN A 56 8.98 -1.40 21.24
C ASN A 56 9.18 -2.84 20.72
N PRO A 57 10.41 -3.39 20.79
CA PRO A 57 10.71 -4.71 20.25
C PRO A 57 9.81 -5.83 20.80
N LEU A 58 9.42 -5.78 22.08
CA LEU A 58 8.53 -6.79 22.69
C LEU A 58 7.13 -6.77 22.08
N THR A 59 6.63 -5.60 21.71
CA THR A 59 5.32 -5.47 21.05
C THR A 59 5.39 -5.99 19.61
N VAL A 60 6.49 -5.76 18.90
CA VAL A 60 6.70 -6.28 17.53
C VAL A 60 6.68 -7.82 17.51
N LEU A 61 7.14 -8.49 18.58
CA LEU A 61 7.07 -9.96 18.68
C LEU A 61 5.65 -10.53 18.61
N GLN A 62 4.61 -9.72 18.79
CA GLN A 62 3.21 -10.15 18.58
C GLN A 62 2.98 -10.64 17.14
N ILE A 63 3.79 -10.20 16.16
CA ILE A 63 3.67 -10.62 14.76
C ILE A 63 3.76 -12.14 14.61
N PHE A 64 4.50 -12.83 15.48
CA PHE A 64 4.66 -14.28 15.43
C PHE A 64 3.43 -15.07 15.88
N VAL A 65 2.46 -14.40 16.53
CA VAL A 65 1.25 -15.02 17.08
C VAL A 65 -0.05 -14.44 16.52
N GLU A 66 0.04 -13.48 15.59
CA GLU A 66 -1.14 -12.96 14.88
C GLU A 66 -1.70 -13.95 13.86
N ASP A 67 -3.00 -13.85 13.60
CA ASP A 67 -3.63 -14.60 12.51
C ASP A 67 -3.29 -13.94 11.16
N HIS A 68 -2.22 -14.42 10.52
CA HIS A 68 -1.78 -13.92 9.22
C HIS A 68 -2.79 -14.18 8.09
N LYS A 69 -3.75 -15.09 8.24
CA LYS A 69 -4.82 -15.26 7.23
C LYS A 69 -5.61 -13.98 7.05
N LYS A 70 -5.82 -13.22 8.12
CA LYS A 70 -6.49 -11.90 8.07
C LYS A 70 -5.78 -10.91 7.15
N THR A 71 -4.47 -11.01 6.94
CA THR A 71 -3.73 -10.14 6.02
C THR A 71 -4.09 -10.40 4.54
N MET A 72 -4.49 -11.64 4.22
CA MET A 72 -4.81 -12.06 2.85
C MET A 72 -6.30 -12.18 2.61
N ASP A 73 -7.11 -12.41 3.63
CA ASP A 73 -8.50 -12.84 3.48
C ASP A 73 -9.52 -11.77 3.95
N SER A 74 -9.06 -10.59 4.44
CA SER A 74 -9.97 -9.52 4.88
C SER A 74 -10.23 -8.51 3.76
N ALA A 75 -11.43 -8.53 3.18
CA ALA A 75 -11.86 -7.60 2.13
C ALA A 75 -12.34 -6.26 2.73
N GLN A 76 -11.40 -5.43 3.18
CA GLN A 76 -11.66 -4.15 3.84
C GLN A 76 -10.46 -3.19 3.70
N ASP A 77 -10.67 -1.92 4.04
CA ASP A 77 -9.65 -0.87 3.96
C ASP A 77 -9.18 -0.37 5.35
N GLN A 78 -9.73 -0.93 6.43
CA GLN A 78 -9.27 -0.72 7.81
C GLN A 78 -8.66 -2.01 8.39
N MET A 79 -7.76 -1.89 9.37
CA MET A 79 -7.10 -3.03 10.01
C MET A 79 -8.13 -4.04 10.52
N PRO A 80 -8.00 -5.32 10.15
CA PRO A 80 -8.99 -6.33 10.53
C PRO A 80 -8.96 -6.63 12.01
N THR A 81 -10.12 -7.07 12.52
CA THR A 81 -10.20 -7.59 13.87
C THR A 81 -9.79 -9.06 13.94
N GLN A 82 -9.32 -9.48 15.11
CA GLN A 82 -8.92 -10.83 15.44
C GLN A 82 -9.36 -11.22 16.87
N GLY A 83 -9.08 -12.47 17.24
CA GLY A 83 -9.45 -13.05 18.52
C GLY A 83 -10.91 -13.51 18.61
N PRO A 84 -11.36 -13.98 19.78
CA PRO A 84 -12.72 -14.44 19.99
C PRO A 84 -13.73 -13.36 19.56
N PHE A 85 -14.69 -13.74 18.73
CA PHE A 85 -15.74 -12.87 18.20
C PHE A 85 -15.24 -11.61 17.45
N GLY A 86 -13.97 -11.56 17.03
CA GLY A 86 -13.41 -10.38 16.37
C GLY A 86 -13.35 -9.15 17.28
N ALA A 87 -13.15 -9.36 18.58
CA ALA A 87 -13.21 -8.29 19.59
C ALA A 87 -12.00 -7.34 19.58
N LEU A 88 -10.89 -7.69 18.90
CA LEU A 88 -9.64 -6.93 18.96
C LEU A 88 -9.20 -6.46 17.57
N THR A 89 -9.11 -5.16 17.35
CA THR A 89 -8.46 -4.61 16.14
C THR A 89 -6.98 -5.00 16.11
N ARG A 90 -6.53 -5.59 15.00
CA ARG A 90 -5.12 -5.93 14.80
C ARG A 90 -4.26 -4.68 14.78
N LYS A 91 -3.11 -4.75 15.42
CA LYS A 91 -2.10 -3.69 15.33
C LYS A 91 -1.32 -3.89 14.05
N LYS A 92 -1.05 -2.80 13.34
CA LYS A 92 -0.03 -2.84 12.29
C LYS A 92 1.33 -2.82 12.98
N LEU A 93 2.05 -3.95 13.04
CA LEU A 93 3.26 -4.07 13.87
C LEU A 93 4.57 -3.66 13.17
N ILE A 94 4.56 -3.65 11.85
CA ILE A 94 5.67 -3.25 10.97
C ILE A 94 5.15 -2.25 9.94
N HIS A 95 6.03 -1.49 9.30
CA HIS A 95 5.65 -0.40 8.40
C HIS A 95 4.77 0.66 9.09
N THR A 96 5.03 0.96 10.36
CA THR A 96 4.21 1.86 11.20
C THR A 96 4.53 3.34 11.03
N VAL A 97 5.53 3.67 10.22
CA VAL A 97 5.93 5.05 9.95
C VAL A 97 6.08 5.22 8.45
N GLY A 98 5.28 6.11 7.88
CA GLY A 98 5.32 6.41 6.46
C GLY A 98 4.61 7.69 6.07
N ALA A 99 4.63 7.99 4.77
CA ALA A 99 3.86 9.06 4.16
C ALA A 99 2.87 8.46 3.15
N ILE A 100 1.69 9.07 3.06
CA ILE A 100 0.63 8.70 2.13
C ILE A 100 0.28 9.87 1.23
N CYS A 101 -0.03 9.59 -0.03
CA CYS A 101 -0.51 10.57 -1.01
C CYS A 101 -1.55 9.93 -1.91
N GLY A 102 -2.48 10.75 -2.38
CA GLY A 102 -3.29 10.43 -3.55
C GLY A 102 -2.40 10.27 -4.78
N MET A 103 -2.72 9.28 -5.60
CA MET A 103 -2.04 9.02 -6.86
C MET A 103 -3.02 8.67 -7.97
N LYS A 104 -2.53 8.80 -9.21
CA LYS A 104 -3.14 8.24 -10.41
C LYS A 104 -2.21 7.26 -11.09
N TRP A 105 -2.82 6.21 -11.63
CA TRP A 105 -2.17 5.22 -12.48
C TRP A 105 -2.45 5.57 -13.93
N VAL A 106 -1.41 5.94 -14.68
CA VAL A 106 -1.52 6.40 -16.06
C VAL A 106 -0.98 5.32 -16.98
N PRO A 107 -1.81 4.52 -17.67
CA PRO A 107 -1.33 3.46 -18.55
C PRO A 107 -0.62 4.05 -19.77
N THR A 108 0.37 3.32 -20.30
CA THR A 108 0.96 3.58 -21.60
C THR A 108 0.15 2.88 -22.70
N SER A 109 0.41 3.23 -23.97
CA SER A 109 -0.15 2.51 -25.12
C SER A 109 0.27 1.05 -25.21
N ASN A 110 1.32 0.64 -24.48
CA ASN A 110 1.81 -0.75 -24.46
C ASN A 110 1.07 -1.61 -23.42
N ASN A 111 0.22 -1.02 -22.57
CA ASN A 111 -0.54 -1.78 -21.60
C ASN A 111 -1.64 -2.60 -22.27
N THR A 112 -1.59 -3.92 -22.07
CA THR A 112 -2.61 -4.85 -22.55
C THR A 112 -3.39 -5.52 -21.40
N TYR A 113 -3.14 -5.12 -20.16
CA TYR A 113 -3.74 -5.74 -18.97
C TYR A 113 -5.09 -5.08 -18.63
N SER A 114 -5.97 -5.86 -18.01
CA SER A 114 -7.35 -5.46 -17.71
C SER A 114 -7.49 -4.84 -16.31
N GLY A 115 -8.71 -4.44 -15.92
CA GLY A 115 -8.99 -3.91 -14.59
C GLY A 115 -8.28 -2.58 -14.31
N VAL A 116 -7.78 -2.38 -13.09
CA VAL A 116 -7.15 -1.09 -12.70
C VAL A 116 -5.88 -0.78 -13.47
N PHE A 117 -5.27 -1.78 -14.15
CA PHE A 117 -4.15 -1.54 -15.06
C PHE A 117 -4.51 -0.60 -16.22
N GLN A 118 -5.80 -0.48 -16.56
CA GLN A 118 -6.32 0.40 -17.61
C GLN A 118 -6.41 1.87 -17.19
N GLY A 119 -6.05 2.19 -15.94
CA GLY A 119 -5.98 3.55 -15.45
C GLY A 119 -6.96 3.84 -14.32
N THR A 120 -6.55 4.71 -13.41
CA THR A 120 -7.39 5.21 -12.32
C THR A 120 -6.83 6.52 -11.78
N GLU A 121 -7.71 7.36 -11.23
CA GLU A 121 -7.34 8.55 -10.45
C GLU A 121 -7.72 8.42 -8.96
N THR A 122 -8.38 7.33 -8.58
CA THR A 122 -8.86 7.07 -7.22
C THR A 122 -7.99 6.00 -6.57
N ALA A 123 -6.74 6.36 -6.30
CA ALA A 123 -5.80 5.48 -5.62
C ALA A 123 -4.93 6.23 -4.61
N TYR A 124 -4.42 5.49 -3.63
CA TYR A 124 -3.45 5.98 -2.66
C TYR A 124 -2.16 5.18 -2.75
N ILE A 125 -1.03 5.87 -2.69
CA ILE A 125 0.28 5.27 -2.48
C ILE A 125 0.76 5.61 -1.08
N ARG A 126 1.18 4.59 -0.32
CA ARG A 126 1.79 4.74 0.99
C ARG A 126 3.22 4.23 0.96
N MET A 127 4.17 5.11 1.24
CA MET A 127 5.61 4.87 1.28
C MET A 127 6.07 4.83 2.73
N SER A 128 6.74 3.76 3.14
CA SER A 128 7.08 3.50 4.54
C SER A 128 8.38 2.71 4.67
N THR A 129 8.92 2.63 5.89
CA THR A 129 10.03 1.70 6.21
C THR A 129 9.55 0.62 7.17
N ALA A 130 10.02 -0.62 6.98
CA ALA A 130 9.51 -1.79 7.69
C ALA A 130 9.66 -1.68 9.21
N THR A 131 10.81 -1.17 9.66
CA THR A 131 11.16 -0.97 11.07
C THR A 131 11.95 0.32 11.26
N GLN A 132 12.16 0.70 12.52
CA GLN A 132 13.04 1.81 12.87
C GLN A 132 14.46 1.51 12.41
N TYR A 133 14.97 2.35 11.52
CA TYR A 133 16.32 2.21 10.97
C TYR A 133 17.36 2.95 11.80
N THR A 134 18.64 2.69 11.56
CA THR A 134 19.76 3.34 12.24
C THR A 134 20.81 3.74 11.19
N GLU A 135 21.96 4.26 11.60
CA GLU A 135 23.08 4.47 10.67
C GLU A 135 23.72 3.17 10.17
N LYS A 136 23.36 2.02 10.77
CA LYS A 136 23.93 0.71 10.39
C LYS A 136 23.57 0.36 8.94
N PRO A 137 24.52 -0.25 8.18
CA PRO A 137 24.24 -0.79 6.86
C PRO A 137 23.01 -1.71 6.86
N PHE A 138 22.23 -1.68 5.79
CA PHE A 138 21.02 -2.51 5.60
C PHE A 138 19.91 -2.34 6.64
N SER A 139 20.03 -1.40 7.59
CA SER A 139 18.97 -1.19 8.58
C SER A 139 17.75 -0.45 8.02
N PHE A 140 17.85 0.11 6.82
CA PHE A 140 16.77 0.79 6.13
C PHE A 140 16.07 -0.15 5.15
N THR A 141 14.79 -0.42 5.40
CA THR A 141 13.97 -1.35 4.60
C THR A 141 12.75 -0.62 4.04
N PRO A 142 12.93 0.20 2.97
CA PRO A 142 11.83 0.94 2.39
C PRO A 142 10.90 0.02 1.60
N GLY A 143 9.63 0.37 1.61
CA GLY A 143 8.59 -0.31 0.86
C GLY A 143 7.41 0.61 0.58
N LEU A 144 6.62 0.24 -0.41
CA LEU A 144 5.39 0.93 -0.72
C LEU A 144 4.21 -0.03 -0.82
N SER A 145 3.03 0.53 -0.65
CA SER A 145 1.76 -0.11 -0.96
C SER A 145 0.90 0.84 -1.78
N ILE A 146 0.19 0.31 -2.76
CA ILE A 146 -0.80 1.07 -3.55
C ILE A 146 -2.17 0.44 -3.32
N LYS A 147 -3.15 1.28 -2.99
CA LYS A 147 -4.56 0.92 -2.88
C LYS A 147 -5.31 1.52 -4.05
N PHE A 148 -5.92 0.68 -4.86
CA PHE A 148 -6.79 1.07 -5.96
C PHE A 148 -8.23 0.95 -5.49
N LEU A 149 -8.93 2.08 -5.41
CA LEU A 149 -10.33 2.13 -5.01
C LEU A 149 -11.21 1.83 -6.22
N ARG A 150 -12.26 1.04 -6.01
CA ARG A 150 -13.17 0.59 -7.06
C ARG A 150 -14.62 0.76 -6.61
N SER A 151 -15.49 1.14 -7.54
CA SER A 151 -16.91 1.34 -7.26
C SER A 151 -17.60 -0.01 -7.00
N GLY A 152 -18.46 -0.08 -5.99
CA GLY A 152 -19.36 -1.24 -5.76
C GLY A 152 -18.67 -2.57 -5.40
N VAL A 153 -17.34 -2.62 -5.36
CA VAL A 153 -16.54 -3.82 -5.05
C VAL A 153 -15.36 -3.46 -4.14
N LYS A 154 -14.71 -4.48 -3.56
CA LYS A 154 -13.51 -4.27 -2.72
C LYS A 154 -12.39 -3.53 -3.44
N SER A 155 -11.64 -2.72 -2.70
CA SER A 155 -10.36 -2.17 -3.16
C SER A 155 -9.38 -3.30 -3.48
N SER A 156 -8.50 -3.10 -4.46
CA SER A 156 -7.38 -4.01 -4.74
C SER A 156 -6.07 -3.34 -4.35
N ASN A 157 -5.07 -4.11 -3.94
CA ASN A 157 -3.81 -3.54 -3.44
C ASN A 157 -2.59 -4.26 -4.02
N ILE A 158 -1.47 -3.53 -4.12
CA ILE A 158 -0.15 -4.12 -4.33
C ILE A 158 0.82 -3.63 -3.27
N PHE A 159 1.84 -4.43 -3.04
CA PHE A 159 2.99 -4.09 -2.24
C PHE A 159 4.22 -4.19 -3.12
N ALA A 160 5.21 -3.35 -2.88
CA ALA A 160 6.47 -3.45 -3.59
C ALA A 160 7.63 -3.02 -2.70
N MET A 161 8.71 -3.77 -2.78
CA MET A 161 9.95 -3.53 -2.03
C MET A 161 11.15 -3.91 -2.91
N TYR A 162 12.34 -3.47 -2.51
CA TYR A 162 13.59 -3.97 -3.08
C TYR A 162 13.97 -5.32 -2.46
N SER A 163 13.98 -5.41 -1.13
CA SER A 163 14.35 -6.60 -0.37
C SER A 163 13.74 -6.56 1.04
N LEU A 164 13.49 -7.74 1.61
CA LEU A 164 13.10 -7.88 3.03
C LEU A 164 14.28 -7.65 3.99
N GLU A 165 15.51 -7.79 3.48
CA GLU A 165 16.75 -7.61 4.27
C GLU A 165 17.22 -6.15 4.32
N GLY A 166 16.44 -5.24 3.73
CA GLY A 166 16.79 -3.83 3.62
C GLY A 166 17.64 -3.51 2.39
N GLN A 167 18.21 -2.31 2.38
CA GLN A 167 19.06 -1.84 1.29
C GLN A 167 20.29 -1.11 1.84
N GLU A 168 21.34 -1.02 1.02
CA GLU A 168 22.42 -0.09 1.27
C GLU A 168 21.97 1.35 1.03
N GLY A 169 22.39 2.26 1.90
CA GLY A 169 22.06 3.68 1.81
C GLY A 169 20.60 4.01 2.14
N PHE A 170 20.33 5.31 2.28
CA PHE A 170 19.10 5.83 2.89
C PHE A 170 18.20 6.55 1.88
N ASN A 171 18.54 6.52 0.59
CA ASN A 171 17.65 7.05 -0.44
C ASN A 171 16.47 6.09 -0.64
N PHE A 172 15.26 6.51 -0.26
CA PHE A 172 14.02 5.73 -0.43
C PHE A 172 13.78 5.31 -1.89
N PHE A 173 14.21 6.15 -2.83
CA PHE A 173 14.05 5.97 -4.26
C PHE A 173 15.31 5.41 -4.93
N LYS A 174 16.23 4.80 -4.17
CA LYS A 174 17.48 4.23 -4.70
C LYS A 174 17.24 3.09 -5.68
N ASN A 175 16.40 2.14 -5.26
CA ASN A 175 16.24 0.86 -5.92
C ASN A 175 14.90 0.75 -6.65
N ILE A 176 14.84 -0.16 -7.62
CA ILE A 176 13.59 -0.58 -8.26
C ILE A 176 12.85 -1.47 -7.27
N PHE A 177 11.58 -1.17 -7.01
CA PHE A 177 10.74 -2.02 -6.17
C PHE A 177 9.94 -3.00 -7.01
N SER A 178 9.64 -4.17 -6.45
CA SER A 178 8.82 -5.18 -7.09
C SER A 178 7.85 -5.83 -6.10
N ASN A 179 6.71 -6.29 -6.61
CA ASN A 179 5.77 -7.12 -5.87
C ASN A 179 6.31 -8.54 -5.62
N HIS A 180 7.39 -8.92 -6.29
CA HIS A 180 8.17 -10.12 -5.99
C HIS A 180 9.57 -9.71 -5.55
N VAL A 181 9.94 -10.04 -4.32
CA VAL A 181 11.26 -9.72 -3.75
C VAL A 181 12.18 -10.95 -3.78
N PRO A 182 13.52 -10.74 -3.72
CA PRO A 182 14.45 -11.84 -3.58
C PRO A 182 14.13 -12.72 -2.36
N SER A 183 14.42 -14.01 -2.46
CA SER A 183 14.45 -14.89 -1.30
C SER A 183 15.51 -14.41 -0.31
N LEU A 184 15.29 -14.69 0.97
CA LEU A 184 16.25 -14.36 2.02
C LEU A 184 17.62 -14.98 1.72
N SER A 185 18.66 -14.18 1.90
CA SER A 185 20.05 -14.62 1.78
C SER A 185 20.38 -15.67 2.87
N PRO A 186 21.42 -16.49 2.66
CA PRO A 186 21.95 -17.38 3.70
C PRO A 186 22.33 -16.62 4.98
N ASP A 187 22.71 -15.35 4.88
CA ASP A 187 23.14 -14.49 5.98
C ASP A 187 21.99 -13.68 6.61
N ALA A 188 20.76 -13.83 6.10
CA ALA A 188 19.59 -13.17 6.65
C ALA A 188 19.45 -13.47 8.15
N SER A 189 19.04 -12.44 8.91
CA SER A 189 18.92 -12.53 10.36
C SER A 189 17.96 -13.65 10.80
N THR A 190 18.23 -14.27 11.95
CA THR A 190 17.38 -15.34 12.50
C THR A 190 15.94 -14.90 12.70
N ILE A 191 15.72 -13.63 13.09
CA ILE A 191 14.37 -13.09 13.28
C ILE A 191 13.61 -13.01 11.96
N LEU A 192 14.28 -12.64 10.87
CA LEU A 192 13.66 -12.54 9.55
C LEU A 192 13.36 -13.92 8.96
N LYS A 193 14.26 -14.90 9.14
CA LYS A 193 14.02 -16.30 8.76
C LYS A 193 12.81 -16.89 9.49
N LYS A 194 12.70 -16.67 10.80
CA LYS A 194 11.53 -17.09 11.58
C LYS A 194 10.25 -16.39 11.13
N LEU A 195 10.35 -15.13 10.70
CA LEU A 195 9.19 -14.39 10.22
C LEU A 195 8.70 -14.97 8.89
N ASP A 196 9.64 -15.26 7.97
CA ASP A 196 9.36 -15.94 6.71
C ASP A 196 8.70 -17.32 6.94
N GLU A 197 9.25 -18.14 7.84
CA GLU A 197 8.64 -19.41 8.25
C GLU A 197 7.21 -19.22 8.80
N ASN A 198 6.96 -18.15 9.56
CA ASN A 198 5.64 -17.88 10.12
C ASN A 198 4.64 -17.46 9.04
N PHE A 199 5.05 -16.66 8.07
CA PHE A 199 4.26 -16.33 6.88
C PHE A 199 4.01 -17.58 6.02
N GLY A 200 4.99 -18.50 5.96
CA GLY A 200 4.92 -19.79 5.30
C GLY A 200 3.77 -20.70 5.76
N LYS A 201 3.22 -20.45 6.96
CA LYS A 201 2.05 -21.17 7.47
C LYS A 201 0.75 -20.80 6.76
N VAL A 202 0.72 -19.68 6.04
CA VAL A 202 -0.49 -19.14 5.38
C VAL A 202 -0.35 -19.09 3.86
N THR A 203 0.87 -19.02 3.32
CA THR A 203 1.15 -19.04 1.89
C THR A 203 2.45 -19.81 1.61
N SER A 204 2.55 -20.44 0.45
CA SER A 204 3.82 -21.02 -0.01
C SER A 204 4.73 -20.00 -0.72
N TRP A 205 4.30 -18.73 -0.80
CA TRP A 205 4.88 -17.69 -1.64
C TRP A 205 5.16 -16.40 -0.85
N THR A 206 5.93 -16.53 0.23
CA THR A 206 6.17 -15.47 1.21
C THR A 206 6.83 -14.21 0.64
N THR A 207 7.54 -14.33 -0.50
CA THR A 207 8.19 -13.21 -1.19
C THR A 207 7.47 -12.72 -2.44
N MET A 208 6.25 -13.21 -2.72
CA MET A 208 5.53 -12.89 -3.95
C MET A 208 4.07 -12.52 -3.69
N ILE A 209 3.67 -11.34 -4.17
CA ILE A 209 2.28 -10.88 -4.15
C ILE A 209 1.65 -11.07 -5.54
N GLY A 210 0.46 -11.68 -5.58
CA GLY A 210 -0.31 -11.85 -6.82
C GLY A 210 -0.89 -10.54 -7.36
N LEU A 211 -1.33 -10.56 -8.62
CA LEU A 211 -1.80 -9.39 -9.37
C LEU A 211 -3.17 -9.62 -10.03
N SER A 212 -3.74 -10.82 -9.94
CA SER A 212 -5.04 -11.15 -10.54
C SER A 212 -6.20 -10.27 -10.03
N ASP A 213 -6.23 -9.89 -8.74
CA ASP A 213 -7.29 -9.03 -8.19
C ASP A 213 -7.28 -7.63 -8.83
N LEU A 214 -6.10 -7.08 -9.16
CA LEU A 214 -5.99 -5.80 -9.86
C LEU A 214 -6.62 -5.86 -11.25
N ALA A 215 -6.48 -7.00 -11.94
CA ALA A 215 -6.99 -7.15 -13.29
C ALA A 215 -8.47 -7.54 -13.39
N THR A 216 -9.08 -7.92 -12.27
CA THR A 216 -10.44 -8.48 -12.28
C THR A 216 -11.51 -7.42 -12.47
N PHE A 217 -11.40 -6.28 -11.78
CA PHE A 217 -12.34 -5.17 -11.88
C PHE A 217 -11.59 -3.87 -12.16
N ASP A 218 -12.17 -3.01 -13.00
CA ASP A 218 -11.68 -1.65 -13.22
C ASP A 218 -12.12 -0.69 -12.10
N THR A 219 -11.79 0.59 -12.25
CA THR A 219 -12.15 1.66 -11.29
C THR A 219 -13.66 1.77 -11.07
N ASP A 220 -14.47 1.48 -12.09
CA ASP A 220 -15.93 1.55 -12.02
C ASP A 220 -16.56 0.27 -11.46
N GLY A 221 -15.74 -0.69 -11.03
CA GLY A 221 -16.21 -1.98 -10.52
C GLY A 221 -16.71 -2.91 -11.60
N LYS A 222 -16.46 -2.61 -12.88
CA LYS A 222 -16.86 -3.47 -13.97
C LYS A 222 -15.85 -4.61 -14.09
N ARG A 223 -16.38 -5.84 -14.07
CA ARG A 223 -15.57 -7.05 -14.22
C ARG A 223 -15.03 -7.15 -15.64
N ALA A 224 -13.74 -7.41 -15.78
CA ALA A 224 -13.14 -7.71 -17.07
C ALA A 224 -13.72 -9.00 -17.65
N THR A 225 -14.06 -8.98 -18.96
CA THR A 225 -14.53 -10.17 -19.68
C THR A 225 -13.41 -11.21 -19.81
N ASN A 226 -12.21 -10.74 -20.17
CA ASN A 226 -10.99 -11.53 -20.22
C ASN A 226 -9.98 -10.94 -19.24
N VAL A 227 -9.82 -11.58 -18.08
CA VAL A 227 -8.89 -11.12 -17.04
C VAL A 227 -7.45 -11.33 -17.54
N SER A 228 -6.67 -10.26 -17.64
CA SER A 228 -5.27 -10.28 -18.07
C SER A 228 -4.41 -9.45 -17.12
N TYR A 229 -3.35 -10.05 -16.59
CA TYR A 229 -2.40 -9.44 -15.66
C TYR A 229 -0.98 -9.96 -15.90
N PRO A 230 0.06 -9.19 -15.52
CA PRO A 230 1.43 -9.66 -15.61
C PRO A 230 1.80 -10.63 -14.49
N PHE A 231 2.91 -11.34 -14.66
CA PHE A 231 3.54 -12.11 -13.60
C PHE A 231 4.11 -11.20 -12.51
N GLN A 232 4.82 -10.14 -12.90
CA GLN A 232 5.58 -9.29 -11.98
C GLN A 232 5.57 -7.84 -12.44
N LEU A 233 5.51 -6.91 -11.49
CA LEU A 233 5.66 -5.47 -11.67
C LEU A 233 7.01 -5.00 -11.13
N PHE A 234 7.52 -3.95 -11.74
CA PHE A 234 8.74 -3.25 -11.36
C PHE A 234 8.44 -1.76 -11.35
N LEU A 235 8.49 -1.15 -10.17
CA LEU A 235 8.28 0.27 -9.97
C LEU A 235 9.66 0.92 -9.91
N LYS A 236 10.10 1.46 -11.04
CA LYS A 236 11.36 2.19 -11.17
C LYS A 236 11.11 3.66 -10.80
N PRO A 237 11.74 4.20 -9.73
CA PRO A 237 11.67 5.62 -9.43
C PRO A 237 12.07 6.47 -10.64
N SER A 238 11.42 7.62 -10.84
CA SER A 238 11.90 8.56 -11.85
C SER A 238 13.25 9.13 -11.44
N ASP A 239 14.09 9.44 -12.42
CA ASP A 239 15.42 9.99 -12.15
C ASP A 239 15.36 11.35 -11.41
N SER A 240 14.30 12.14 -11.66
CA SER A 240 14.09 13.42 -10.98
C SER A 240 13.79 13.25 -9.50
N VAL A 241 13.02 12.23 -9.13
CA VAL A 241 12.72 11.91 -7.72
C VAL A 241 13.94 11.26 -7.06
N ASN A 242 14.58 10.28 -7.71
CA ASN A 242 15.76 9.60 -7.15
C ASN A 242 16.86 10.60 -6.74
N ARG A 243 17.20 11.58 -7.59
CA ARG A 243 18.25 12.58 -7.32
C ARG A 243 17.93 13.55 -6.19
N ARG A 244 16.66 13.69 -5.79
CA ARG A 244 16.24 14.61 -4.71
C ARG A 244 16.51 14.05 -3.31
N PHE A 245 16.71 12.75 -3.18
CA PHE A 245 16.78 12.08 -1.88
C PHE A 245 18.22 11.70 -1.56
N PRO A 246 18.71 11.99 -0.34
CA PRO A 246 20.09 11.71 0.04
C PRO A 246 20.28 10.21 0.27
N ASP A 247 21.45 9.68 -0.12
CA ASP A 247 21.82 8.30 0.19
C ASP A 247 22.50 8.16 1.56
N GLN A 248 22.94 9.28 2.14
CA GLN A 248 23.56 9.31 3.47
C GLN A 248 22.51 9.27 4.58
N TYR A 249 22.88 8.68 5.72
CA TYR A 249 22.05 8.70 6.91
C TYR A 249 21.92 10.15 7.40
N THR A 250 20.68 10.64 7.41
CA THR A 250 20.33 12.01 7.86
C THR A 250 19.44 11.97 9.11
N GLY A 251 19.46 10.84 9.84
CA GLY A 251 18.55 10.59 10.95
C GLY A 251 17.19 10.03 10.50
N GLN A 252 16.19 10.19 11.35
CA GLN A 252 14.81 9.71 11.14
C GLN A 252 13.93 10.72 10.38
N VAL A 253 14.52 11.47 9.44
CA VAL A 253 13.86 12.56 8.69
C VAL A 253 13.15 12.08 7.41
N LEU A 254 12.98 10.77 7.22
CA LEU A 254 12.33 10.20 6.03
C LEU A 254 10.96 10.84 5.77
N LEU A 255 10.18 11.07 6.82
CA LEU A 255 8.84 11.63 6.71
C LEU A 255 8.87 13.07 6.19
N ASP A 256 9.83 13.88 6.65
CA ASP A 256 10.00 15.25 6.17
C ASP A 256 10.34 15.22 4.68
N GLN A 257 11.24 14.32 4.26
CA GLN A 257 11.65 14.16 2.87
C GLN A 257 10.48 13.70 1.99
N LEU A 258 9.76 12.64 2.38
CA LEU A 258 8.62 12.13 1.62
C LEU A 258 7.48 13.15 1.55
N SER A 259 7.26 13.94 2.61
CA SER A 259 6.22 14.98 2.64
C SER A 259 6.55 16.19 1.76
N THR A 260 7.75 16.26 1.18
CA THR A 260 8.07 17.25 0.12
C THR A 260 7.47 16.87 -1.24
N LEU A 261 7.04 15.64 -1.44
CA LEU A 261 6.50 15.17 -2.71
C LEU A 261 5.08 15.72 -2.93
N SER A 262 4.85 16.32 -4.08
CA SER A 262 3.56 16.86 -4.51
C SER A 262 3.42 16.82 -6.02
N PRO A 263 2.19 16.92 -6.56
CA PRO A 263 1.97 17.01 -8.01
C PRO A 263 2.76 18.15 -8.65
N ASP A 264 2.92 19.28 -7.95
CA ASP A 264 3.58 20.49 -8.45
C ASP A 264 5.10 20.33 -8.66
N ASN A 265 5.72 19.36 -7.97
CA ASN A 265 7.18 19.14 -8.04
C ASN A 265 7.57 17.71 -8.42
N THR A 266 6.59 16.88 -8.78
CA THR A 266 6.77 15.46 -9.09
C THR A 266 5.89 15.08 -10.28
N ASP A 267 6.42 15.22 -11.50
CA ASP A 267 5.69 14.84 -12.71
C ASP A 267 5.40 13.33 -12.76
N VAL A 268 6.45 12.50 -12.59
CA VAL A 268 6.32 11.04 -12.46
C VAL A 268 7.03 10.62 -11.18
N LEU A 269 6.34 9.85 -10.34
CA LEU A 269 6.93 9.24 -9.15
C LEU A 269 7.65 7.93 -9.52
N TYR A 270 6.95 7.03 -10.21
CA TYR A 270 7.48 5.75 -10.69
C TYR A 270 7.08 5.48 -12.14
N HIS A 271 8.03 4.97 -12.92
CA HIS A 271 7.75 4.25 -14.16
C HIS A 271 7.47 2.78 -13.83
N VAL A 272 6.33 2.27 -14.28
CA VAL A 272 5.91 0.88 -14.03
C VAL A 272 6.23 0.02 -15.24
N TYR A 273 7.06 -0.99 -15.02
CA TYR A 273 7.35 -2.04 -15.98
C TYR A 273 6.71 -3.35 -15.53
N ALA A 274 6.42 -4.21 -16.48
CA ALA A 274 5.82 -5.51 -16.22
C ALA A 274 6.52 -6.62 -17.00
N LYS A 275 6.62 -7.78 -16.36
CA LYS A 275 6.92 -9.05 -17.02
C LYS A 275 5.62 -9.82 -17.22
N LYS A 276 5.27 -10.12 -18.48
CA LYS A 276 4.07 -10.92 -18.80
C LYS A 276 4.16 -12.35 -18.26
N THR A 277 5.34 -12.94 -18.36
CA THR A 277 5.71 -14.26 -17.84
C THR A 277 7.10 -14.13 -17.18
N PRO A 278 7.58 -15.11 -16.40
CA PRO A 278 8.87 -15.01 -15.72
C PRO A 278 10.04 -14.64 -16.65
N GLU A 279 10.05 -15.22 -17.85
CA GLU A 279 11.10 -15.02 -18.87
C GLU A 279 10.78 -13.91 -19.88
N ALA A 280 9.61 -13.26 -19.77
CA ALA A 280 9.26 -12.18 -20.67
C ALA A 280 10.17 -10.95 -20.45
N PRO A 281 10.43 -10.17 -21.51
CA PRO A 281 11.11 -8.89 -21.36
C PRO A 281 10.26 -7.91 -20.53
N LEU A 282 10.93 -6.92 -19.93
CA LEU A 282 10.27 -5.81 -19.26
C LEU A 282 9.60 -4.89 -20.27
N VAL A 283 8.32 -4.63 -20.07
CA VAL A 283 7.55 -3.67 -20.88
C VAL A 283 7.03 -2.57 -19.97
N LYS A 284 7.27 -1.30 -20.31
CA LYS A 284 6.69 -0.17 -19.59
C LYS A 284 5.19 -0.12 -19.85
N ILE A 285 4.38 -0.28 -18.80
CA ILE A 285 2.91 -0.32 -18.89
C ILE A 285 2.20 0.88 -18.27
N ALA A 286 2.84 1.60 -17.36
CA ALA A 286 2.22 2.77 -16.74
C ALA A 286 3.24 3.73 -16.15
N ASP A 287 2.75 4.91 -15.78
CA ASP A 287 3.39 5.84 -14.86
C ASP A 287 2.51 6.04 -13.62
N VAL A 288 3.13 6.05 -12.44
CA VAL A 288 2.49 6.50 -11.20
C VAL A 288 2.76 7.99 -11.05
N LYS A 289 1.71 8.79 -10.99
CA LYS A 289 1.78 10.23 -10.76
C LYS A 289 1.01 10.60 -9.49
N LEU A 290 1.43 11.67 -8.82
CA LEU A 290 0.70 12.18 -7.66
C LEU A 290 -0.48 13.03 -8.13
N ASN A 291 -1.62 12.93 -7.45
CA ASN A 291 -2.71 13.91 -7.56
C ASN A 291 -2.93 14.68 -6.25
N ASP A 292 -2.22 14.31 -5.19
CA ASP A 292 -2.25 15.00 -3.90
C ASP A 292 -0.86 14.99 -3.24
N LYS A 293 -0.59 15.97 -2.38
CA LYS A 293 0.68 16.11 -1.65
C LYS A 293 0.85 14.97 -0.65
N CYS A 294 2.03 14.36 -0.59
CA CYS A 294 2.32 13.33 0.41
C CYS A 294 2.39 13.93 1.83
N ARG A 295 1.87 13.20 2.81
CA ARG A 295 1.79 13.62 4.22
C ARG A 295 1.90 12.45 5.18
N THR A 296 2.25 12.74 6.42
CA THR A 296 2.11 11.84 7.56
C THR A 296 0.65 11.73 7.98
N SER A 297 0.25 10.58 8.51
CA SER A 297 -1.11 10.35 8.99
C SER A 297 -1.15 9.20 9.98
N LYS A 298 -1.71 9.44 11.16
CA LYS A 298 -1.84 8.42 12.21
C LYS A 298 -2.79 7.31 11.76
N PHE A 299 -3.88 7.68 11.08
CA PHE A 299 -4.79 6.70 10.48
C PHE A 299 -4.04 5.82 9.45
N ALA A 300 -3.26 6.42 8.55
CA ALA A 300 -2.50 5.66 7.56
C ALA A 300 -1.46 4.72 8.20
N ASP A 301 -0.89 5.12 9.33
CA ASP A 301 0.09 4.34 10.09
C ASP A 301 -0.53 3.20 10.89
N GLU A 302 -1.64 3.43 11.60
CA GLU A 302 -2.21 2.43 12.51
C GLU A 302 -3.38 1.64 11.93
N SER A 303 -4.23 2.29 11.14
CA SER A 303 -5.59 1.83 10.87
C SER A 303 -5.85 1.52 9.41
N LEU A 304 -5.28 2.25 8.45
CA LEU A 304 -5.41 1.95 7.02
C LEU A 304 -4.78 0.59 6.72
N PHE A 305 -5.56 -0.28 6.08
CA PHE A 305 -5.17 -1.64 5.75
C PHE A 305 -5.10 -1.87 4.25
N PHE A 306 -4.16 -2.71 3.84
CA PHE A 306 -3.97 -3.13 2.47
C PHE A 306 -4.02 -4.67 2.47
N GLN A 307 -5.02 -5.25 1.81
CA GLN A 307 -5.16 -6.69 1.67
C GLN A 307 -4.10 -7.22 0.70
N HIS A 308 -3.36 -8.25 1.10
CA HIS A 308 -2.42 -8.94 0.21
C HIS A 308 -3.17 -9.86 -0.74
N GLN A 309 -2.75 -9.88 -2.01
CA GLN A 309 -3.22 -10.86 -2.97
C GLN A 309 -2.31 -12.10 -2.94
N ARG A 310 -2.91 -13.26 -2.76
CA ARG A 310 -2.23 -14.56 -2.78
C ARG A 310 -1.68 -14.84 -4.18
N MET A 311 -0.39 -15.20 -4.27
CA MET A 311 0.20 -15.66 -5.53
C MET A 311 -0.45 -16.97 -6.01
N GLU A 312 -0.96 -17.79 -5.10
CA GLU A 312 -1.67 -19.02 -5.41
C GLU A 312 -2.89 -18.78 -6.31
N GLU A 313 -3.58 -17.65 -6.18
CA GLU A 313 -4.72 -17.32 -7.04
C GLU A 313 -4.28 -17.04 -8.48
N ASP A 314 -3.13 -16.39 -8.66
CA ASP A 314 -2.57 -16.14 -9.99
C ASP A 314 -2.20 -17.45 -10.70
N LEU A 315 -1.61 -18.39 -9.95
CA LEU A 315 -1.18 -19.69 -10.45
C LEU A 315 -2.33 -20.61 -10.85
N LYS A 316 -3.55 -20.41 -10.31
CA LYS A 316 -4.74 -21.16 -10.77
C LYS A 316 -5.01 -20.93 -12.26
N SER A 317 -4.86 -19.69 -12.72
CA SER A 317 -5.04 -19.32 -14.13
C SER A 317 -3.76 -19.34 -14.96
N ASN A 318 -2.58 -19.35 -14.31
CA ASN A 318 -1.28 -19.46 -14.97
C ASN A 318 -0.45 -20.62 -14.38
N PRO A 319 -0.87 -21.89 -14.54
CA PRO A 319 -0.23 -23.03 -13.89
C PRO A 319 1.19 -23.34 -14.40
N THR A 320 1.59 -22.73 -15.51
CA THR A 320 2.94 -22.84 -16.10
C THR A 320 3.94 -21.85 -15.52
N TRP A 321 3.49 -20.88 -14.73
CA TRP A 321 4.40 -20.04 -13.96
C TRP A 321 5.12 -20.88 -12.89
N PRO A 322 6.29 -20.42 -12.39
CA PRO A 322 7.09 -21.13 -11.42
C PRO A 322 6.25 -21.54 -10.21
N LYS A 323 6.62 -22.67 -9.59
CA LYS A 323 5.98 -23.20 -8.38
C LYS A 323 6.85 -22.94 -7.15
N SER A 324 6.24 -22.83 -5.96
CA SER A 324 6.94 -22.45 -4.73
C SER A 324 8.12 -23.40 -4.49
N GLY A 325 9.29 -22.87 -4.12
CA GLY A 325 10.53 -23.64 -3.96
C GLY A 325 11.45 -23.67 -5.18
N SER A 326 10.98 -23.20 -6.34
CA SER A 326 11.91 -22.70 -7.37
C SER A 326 12.39 -21.33 -6.90
N ARG A 327 13.64 -21.26 -6.41
CA ARG A 327 14.30 -19.98 -6.08
C ARG A 327 14.00 -19.01 -7.23
N CYS A 328 13.42 -17.85 -6.94
CA CYS A 328 13.12 -16.86 -7.96
C CYS A 328 14.43 -16.60 -8.74
N PRO A 329 14.57 -17.03 -10.00
CA PRO A 329 15.88 -17.08 -10.67
C PRO A 329 16.40 -15.69 -11.04
N PHE A 330 15.65 -14.64 -10.72
CA PHE A 330 15.90 -13.26 -11.13
C PHE A 330 16.50 -12.38 -10.03
N ALA A 331 17.02 -12.97 -8.93
CA ALA A 331 17.78 -12.24 -7.92
C ALA A 331 18.99 -11.46 -8.49
N HIS A 332 19.38 -11.72 -9.75
CA HIS A 332 20.49 -11.08 -10.46
C HIS A 332 20.07 -9.98 -11.46
N LEU A 333 18.77 -9.66 -11.61
CA LEU A 333 18.29 -8.63 -12.55
C LEU A 333 17.92 -7.29 -11.87
N HIS A 334 18.42 -7.05 -10.66
CA HIS A 334 18.14 -5.83 -9.89
C HIS A 334 19.27 -4.82 -9.99
#